data_AF-A0A329R614-F1
#
_entry.id   AF-A0A329R614-F1
#
_cell.length_a   1.000
_cell.length_b   1.000
_cell.length_c   1.000
_cell.angle_alpha   90.00
_cell.angle_beta   90.00
_cell.angle_gamma   90.00
#
_symmetry.space_group_name_H-M   'P 1'
#
loop_
_entity.id
_entity.type
_entity.pdbx_description
1 polymer ?
#
loop_
_entity_poly.entity_id
_entity_poly.type
_entity_poly.pdbx_seq_one_letter_code
_entity_poly.pdbx_strand_id
1 'polypeptide(L)' 'MRAHTSKVVKARFAKKNVQMLVVPGGLTPYVQAGDIGIYKSFKDKLSSI' A
#
# COMPACT_ATOMS: atom_id res chain seq x y z
N MET A 1 -6.60 -8.38 11.60
CA MET A 1 -5.22 -8.81 11.30
C MET A 1 -4.55 -7.72 10.44
N ARG A 2 -3.54 -7.01 10.94
CA ARG A 2 -2.82 -5.96 10.15
C ARG A 2 -1.48 -6.52 9.67
N ALA A 3 -1.49 -7.27 8.57
CA ALA A 3 -0.33 -7.99 8.07
C ALA A 3 0.90 -7.08 7.88
N HIS A 4 0.70 -5.93 7.23
CA HIS A 4 1.78 -5.00 6.85
C HIS A 4 2.31 -4.10 7.98
N THR A 5 1.60 -3.99 9.12
CA THR A 5 2.05 -3.17 10.26
C THR A 5 2.38 -4.00 11.50
N SER A 6 2.47 -5.33 11.36
CA SER A 6 2.82 -6.23 12.45
C SER A 6 4.24 -5.96 12.96
N LYS A 7 4.51 -6.30 14.23
CA LYS A 7 5.84 -6.13 14.85
C LYS A 7 6.92 -6.87 14.05
N VAL A 8 6.62 -8.08 13.59
CA VAL A 8 7.52 -8.93 12.80
C VAL A 8 7.88 -8.27 11.46
N VAL A 9 6.91 -7.70 10.75
CA VAL A 9 7.17 -7.00 9.48
C VAL A 9 8.01 -5.75 9.71
N LYS A 10 7.68 -4.92 10.71
CA LYS A 10 8.46 -3.71 11.02
C LYS A 10 9.91 -4.05 11.38
N ALA A 11 10.12 -5.08 12.19
CA ALA A 11 11.47 -5.55 12.54
C ALA A 11 12.27 -6.00 11.32
N ARG A 12 11.63 -6.71 10.38
CA ARG A 12 12.27 -7.14 9.13
C ARG A 12 12.72 -5.97 8.25
N PHE A 13 11.92 -4.91 8.16
CA PHE A 13 12.26 -3.71 7.40
C PHE A 13 13.37 -2.90 8.07
N ALA A 14 13.31 -2.74 9.40
CA ALA A 14 14.36 -2.10 10.18
C ALA A 14 15.72 -2.82 10.00
N LYS A 15 15.75 -4.16 10.05
CA LYS A 15 16.96 -4.95 9.79
C LYS A 15 17.55 -4.71 8.39
N LYS A 16 16.72 -4.35 7.41
CA LYS A 16 17.13 -4.04 6.04
C LYS A 16 17.45 -2.56 5.82
N ASN A 17 17.37 -1.73 6.86
CA ASN A 17 17.47 -0.28 6.77
C ASN A 17 16.48 0.34 5.76
N VAL A 18 15.28 -0.24 5.66
CA VAL A 18 14.22 0.25 4.78
C VAL A 18 13.23 1.06 5.61
N GLN A 19 13.06 2.33 5.25
CA GLN A 19 12.06 3.19 5.86
C GLN A 19 10.65 2.75 5.48
N MET A 20 9.72 2.84 6.43
CA MET A 20 8.33 2.49 6.23
C MET A 20 7.43 3.71 6.44
N LEU A 21 6.46 3.90 5.56
CA LEU A 21 5.36 4.85 5.72
C LEU A 21 4.05 4.09 5.81
N VAL A 22 3.19 4.45 6.76
CA VAL A 22 1.85 3.90 6.88
C VAL A 22 0.87 4.85 6.19
N VAL A 23 0.17 4.35 5.18
CA VAL A 23 -0.95 5.05 4.56
C VAL A 23 -2.21 4.78 5.40
N PRO A 24 -2.89 5.82 5.92
CA PRO A 24 -4.18 5.67 6.58
C PRO A 24 -5.22 5.02 5.66
N GLY A 25 -6.16 4.28 6.24
CA GLY A 25 -7.24 3.66 5.49
C GLY A 25 -8.04 4.69 4.69
N GLY A 26 -8.48 4.32 3.48
CA GLY A 26 -9.21 5.20 2.57
C GLY A 26 -8.34 6.16 1.75
N LEU A 27 -7.06 6.34 2.11
CA LEU A 27 -6.15 7.22 1.35
C LEU A 27 -5.35 6.49 0.26
N THR A 28 -5.32 5.15 0.26
CA THR A 28 -4.54 4.37 -0.71
C THR A 28 -4.80 4.75 -2.18
N PRO A 29 -6.04 5.04 -2.63
CA PRO A 29 -6.29 5.41 -4.03
C PRO A 29 -5.63 6.74 -4.44
N TYR A 30 -5.26 7.57 -3.47
CA TYR A 30 -4.78 8.94 -3.70
C TYR A 30 -3.30 9.13 -3.40
N VAL A 31 -2.69 8.28 -2.56
CA VAL A 31 -1.28 8.46 -2.15
C VAL A 31 -0.38 7.28 -2.51
N GLN A 32 -0.93 6.10 -2.79
CA GLN A 32 -0.12 4.95 -3.14
C GLN A 32 0.15 4.97 -4.64
N ALA A 33 1.42 5.18 -5.03
CA ALA A 33 1.82 5.28 -6.43
C ALA A 33 1.35 4.12 -7.30
N GLY A 34 1.34 2.89 -6.75
CA GLY A 34 0.80 1.72 -7.44
C GLY A 34 -0.69 1.85 -7.75
N ASP A 35 -1.49 2.35 -6.79
CA ASP A 35 -2.93 2.55 -7.00
C ASP A 35 -3.22 3.64 -8.04
N ILE A 36 -2.42 4.71 -8.05
CA ILE A 36 -2.61 5.87 -8.95
C ILE A 36 -2.09 5.57 -10.37
N GLY A 37 -0.87 5.04 -10.48
CA GLY A 37 -0.17 4.93 -11.76
C GLY A 37 -0.31 3.57 -12.43
N ILE A 38 -0.33 2.48 -11.64
CA ILE A 38 -0.27 1.11 -12.18
C ILE A 38 -1.68 0.52 -12.28
N TYR A 39 -2.45 0.62 -11.20
CA TYR A 39 -3.72 -0.09 -11.08
C TYR A 39 -4.94 0.75 -11.43
N LYS A 40 -4.81 2.07 -11.59
CA LYS A 40 -5.95 2.96 -11.84
C LYS A 40 -6.74 2.56 -13.07
N SER A 41 -6.09 2.44 -14.22
CA SER A 41 -6.75 2.07 -15.49
C SER A 41 -7.38 0.67 -15.45
N PHE A 42 -6.76 -0.28 -14.76
CA PHE A 42 -7.29 -1.62 -14.55
C PHE A 42 -8.56 -1.59 -13.67
N LYS A 43 -8.51 -0.89 -12.54
CA LYS A 43 -9.65 -0.75 -11.62
C LYS A 43 -10.82 -0.01 -12.29
N ASP A 44 -10.54 1.03 -13.07
CA ASP A 44 -11.56 1.80 -13.78
C ASP A 44 -12.31 0.93 -14.80
N LYS A 45 -11.59 0.07 -15.55
CA LYS A 45 -12.19 -0.89 -16.50
C LYS A 45 -12.99 -2.00 -15.82
N LEU A 46 -12.60 -2.41 -14.61
CA LEU A 46 -13.38 -3.37 -13.82
C LEU A 46 -14.65 -2.75 -13.23
N SER A 47 -14.60 -1.45 -12.93
CA SER A 47 -15.70 -0.72 -12.28
C SER A 47 -16.79 -0.28 -13.26
N SER A 48 -16.54 -0.40 -14.57
CA SER A 48 -17.53 -0.15 -15.62
C SER A 48 -18.42 -1.38 -15.93
N ILE A 49 -18.34 -2.42 -15.09
CA ILE A 49 -19.22 -3.59 -15.06
C ILE A 49 -20.11 -3.45 -13.83
#